data_AF-A0A6F8XRP0-F1
#
_entry.id   AF-A0A6F8XRP0-F1
#
_cell.length_a   1.000
_cell.length_b   1.000
_cell.length_c   1.000
_cell.angle_alpha   90.00
_cell.angle_beta   90.00
_cell.angle_gamma   90.00
#
_symmetry.space_group_name_H-M   'P 1'
#
loop_
_entity.id
_entity.type
_entity.pdbx_description
1 polymer ?
#
loop_
_entity_poly.entity_id
_entity_poly.type
_entity_poly.pdbx_seq_one_letter_code
_entity_poly.pdbx_strand_id
1 'polypeptide(L)'
;MNLRARLITLSTLVTLSTLGAMAAVAPAVAGPQDRKLSPSAAVPEPIVVDAAPARVTYSRQAKSQWQLTKFDPVGNSILATHRSSGITIAIDYDDPADDRHASGISPDTGCGPMEGEFWGSVTPLLYPILEPEKHVIERVRVEIDGAELHVRMSGGAYDMVSPGAGDETLFMNAVLTVEQGQLRARTRGLHYVLPSKDPGTTVDLTLADGSKLSRTFTMATPTGREYVDNVRAVRVADGRYGNFSWKTDIQRLQFDLNTNPLLNVFEIDADHALKDRGQRVVTNNFTFAADCR
;
A
#
# COMPACT_ATOMS: atom_id res chain seq x y z
N MET A 1 -40.39 1.54 -58.01
CA MET A 1 -40.32 0.22 -57.36
C MET A 1 -40.91 0.36 -55.97
N ASN A 2 -42.22 0.12 -55.80
CA ASN A 2 -42.85 -1.15 -55.39
C ASN A 2 -42.50 -1.62 -53.96
N LEU A 3 -43.46 -1.39 -53.04
CA LEU A 3 -44.17 -2.39 -52.22
C LEU A 3 -43.34 -3.39 -51.38
N ARG A 4 -43.41 -3.32 -50.03
CA ARG A 4 -44.28 -4.18 -49.18
C ARG A 4 -43.95 -4.12 -47.69
N ALA A 5 -45.02 -4.11 -46.90
CA ALA A 5 -45.11 -4.40 -45.47
C ALA A 5 -45.12 -5.92 -45.17
N ARG A 6 -44.86 -6.29 -43.91
CA ARG A 6 -45.50 -7.34 -43.05
C ARG A 6 -44.66 -7.54 -41.77
N LEU A 7 -45.13 -7.25 -40.55
CA LEU A 7 -46.09 -7.94 -39.65
C LEU A 7 -45.68 -9.32 -39.07
N ILE A 8 -45.63 -9.33 -37.73
CA ILE A 8 -45.97 -10.37 -36.73
C ILE A 8 -45.07 -11.62 -36.59
N THR A 9 -44.47 -11.82 -35.41
CA THR A 9 -44.83 -12.95 -34.51
C THR A 9 -44.43 -12.71 -33.06
N LEU A 10 -45.42 -12.78 -32.17
CA LEU A 10 -45.28 -13.01 -30.72
C LEU A 10 -44.80 -14.45 -30.50
N SER A 11 -43.93 -14.68 -29.51
CA SER A 11 -43.78 -15.99 -28.88
C SER A 11 -43.47 -15.83 -27.39
N THR A 12 -44.39 -16.37 -26.61
CA THR A 12 -44.42 -16.52 -25.15
C THR A 12 -43.62 -17.78 -24.73
N LEU A 13 -43.39 -17.93 -23.41
CA LEU A 13 -42.88 -19.09 -22.65
C LEU A 13 -41.34 -19.14 -22.49
N VAL A 14 -40.72 -19.44 -21.34
CA VAL A 14 -41.11 -20.16 -20.11
C VAL A 14 -40.34 -19.56 -18.91
N THR A 15 -41.01 -19.42 -17.77
CA THR A 15 -40.42 -19.21 -16.44
C THR A 15 -39.72 -20.49 -15.97
N LEU A 16 -38.41 -20.45 -15.71
CA LEU A 16 -37.72 -21.46 -14.89
C LEU A 16 -37.17 -20.82 -13.63
N SER A 17 -37.82 -21.15 -12.52
CA SER A 17 -37.39 -20.89 -11.16
C SER A 17 -36.24 -21.83 -10.80
N THR A 18 -35.02 -21.30 -10.67
CA THR A 18 -33.92 -21.98 -9.99
C THR A 18 -33.83 -21.47 -8.56
N LEU A 19 -34.32 -22.30 -7.62
CA LEU A 19 -33.91 -22.26 -6.22
C LEU A 19 -32.40 -22.55 -6.15
N GLY A 20 -31.60 -21.49 -6.02
CA GLY A 20 -30.21 -21.60 -5.61
C GLY A 20 -30.14 -21.54 -4.09
N ALA A 21 -29.91 -22.68 -3.45
CA ALA A 21 -29.59 -22.76 -2.04
C ALA A 21 -28.42 -21.82 -1.72
N MET A 22 -28.62 -20.87 -0.80
CA MET A 22 -27.51 -20.13 -0.21
C MET A 22 -26.72 -21.11 0.64
N ALA A 23 -25.61 -21.59 0.09
CA ALA A 23 -24.60 -22.32 0.81
C ALA A 23 -24.07 -21.43 1.95
N ALA A 24 -24.07 -22.00 3.15
CA ALA A 24 -23.42 -21.43 4.31
C ALA A 24 -21.97 -21.04 3.95
N VAL A 25 -21.60 -19.80 4.28
CA VAL A 25 -20.21 -19.33 4.19
C VAL A 25 -19.38 -20.17 5.16
N ALA A 26 -18.62 -21.12 4.63
CA ALA A 26 -17.61 -21.81 5.40
C ALA A 26 -16.52 -20.79 5.82
N PRO A 27 -15.96 -20.89 7.04
CA PRO A 27 -14.85 -20.04 7.44
C PRO A 27 -13.67 -20.31 6.50
N ALA A 28 -12.97 -19.22 6.13
CA ALA A 28 -11.80 -19.26 5.27
C ALA A 28 -10.82 -20.34 5.74
N VAL A 29 -10.76 -21.43 4.99
CA VAL A 29 -9.80 -22.50 5.19
C VAL A 29 -8.42 -21.95 4.81
N ALA A 30 -7.45 -22.11 5.71
CA ALA A 30 -6.06 -21.71 5.52
C ALA A 30 -5.58 -21.95 4.07
N GLY A 31 -5.08 -20.88 3.45
CA GLY A 31 -4.63 -20.87 2.05
C GLY A 31 -3.47 -21.85 1.80
N PRO A 32 -3.12 -22.12 0.53
CA PRO A 32 -2.13 -23.14 0.14
C PRO A 32 -0.73 -22.94 0.73
N GLN A 33 -0.39 -21.73 1.16
CA GLN A 33 0.96 -21.34 1.60
C GLN A 33 1.18 -21.45 3.11
N ASP A 34 0.16 -21.09 3.89
CA ASP A 34 0.12 -21.32 5.34
C ASP A 34 0.27 -22.82 5.70
N ARG A 35 0.04 -23.73 4.74
CA ARG A 35 0.20 -25.18 4.91
C ARG A 35 1.65 -25.67 4.74
N LYS A 36 2.54 -24.89 4.12
CA LYS A 36 3.95 -25.28 3.94
C LYS A 36 4.81 -24.99 5.17
N LEU A 37 4.39 -24.06 6.02
CA LEU A 37 5.09 -23.70 7.25
C LEU A 37 4.25 -24.09 8.45
N SER A 38 4.69 -25.14 9.15
CA SER A 38 4.12 -25.50 10.45
C SER A 38 4.35 -24.34 11.43
N PRO A 39 3.28 -23.76 11.98
CA PRO A 39 3.44 -22.65 12.91
C PRO A 39 4.16 -23.11 14.21
N SER A 40 5.04 -22.28 14.78
CA SER A 40 5.79 -22.61 16.01
C SER A 40 5.45 -21.71 17.21
N ALA A 41 5.82 -22.14 18.42
CA ALA A 41 5.58 -21.37 19.64
C ALA A 41 6.36 -20.03 19.69
N ALA A 42 7.50 -19.96 19.02
CA ALA A 42 8.26 -18.74 18.72
C ALA A 42 8.19 -18.43 17.21
N VAL A 43 8.61 -17.23 16.77
CA VAL A 43 8.81 -16.97 15.34
C VAL A 43 9.96 -17.86 14.86
N PRO A 44 9.75 -18.75 13.88
CA PRO A 44 10.80 -19.60 13.35
C PRO A 44 11.77 -18.78 12.51
N GLU A 45 12.93 -19.35 12.18
CA GLU A 45 13.82 -18.73 11.19
C GLU A 45 13.08 -18.53 9.85
N PRO A 46 13.25 -17.36 9.20
CA PRO A 46 12.63 -17.11 7.90
C PRO A 46 13.10 -18.11 6.85
N ILE A 47 12.15 -18.65 6.08
CA ILE A 47 12.46 -19.47 4.91
C ILE A 47 12.38 -18.61 3.64
N VAL A 48 13.18 -18.94 2.63
CA VAL A 48 13.03 -18.33 1.30
C VAL A 48 11.81 -18.96 0.62
N VAL A 49 10.87 -18.11 0.16
CA VAL A 49 9.65 -18.53 -0.55
C VAL A 49 9.64 -18.09 -2.01
N ASP A 50 10.41 -17.05 -2.35
CA ASP A 50 10.74 -16.64 -3.72
C ASP A 50 12.16 -16.08 -3.82
N ALA A 51 12.71 -16.08 -5.03
CA ALA A 51 14.02 -15.51 -5.34
C ALA A 51 14.01 -14.56 -6.55
N ALA A 52 12.88 -14.40 -7.26
CA ALA A 52 12.73 -13.45 -8.35
C ALA A 52 11.44 -12.64 -8.20
N PRO A 53 11.42 -11.36 -8.63
CA PRO A 53 12.59 -10.52 -8.90
C PRO A 53 13.35 -10.15 -7.62
N ALA A 54 12.74 -10.34 -6.44
CA ALA A 54 13.34 -10.15 -5.14
C ALA A 54 13.48 -11.47 -4.38
N ARG A 55 14.46 -11.55 -3.47
CA ARG A 55 14.51 -12.63 -2.49
C ARG A 55 13.46 -12.38 -1.41
N VAL A 56 12.40 -13.17 -1.44
CA VAL A 56 11.31 -13.11 -0.46
C VAL A 56 11.52 -14.15 0.62
N THR A 57 11.51 -13.71 1.88
CA THR A 57 11.58 -14.57 3.06
C THR A 57 10.35 -14.42 3.93
N TYR A 58 9.93 -15.54 4.53
CA TYR A 58 8.71 -15.59 5.34
C TYR A 58 8.90 -16.41 6.63
N SER A 59 8.38 -15.91 7.75
CA SER A 59 8.31 -16.58 9.05
C SER A 59 6.98 -16.34 9.75
N ARG A 60 6.52 -17.30 10.58
CA ARG A 60 5.24 -17.20 11.29
C ARG A 60 5.19 -17.94 12.63
N GLN A 61 4.67 -17.26 13.65
CA GLN A 61 4.29 -17.86 14.94
C GLN A 61 2.87 -18.48 14.94
N ALA A 62 2.67 -19.56 15.70
CA ALA A 62 1.43 -20.33 15.79
C ALA A 62 0.19 -19.60 16.26
N LYS A 63 0.34 -18.65 17.18
CA LYS A 63 -0.77 -17.90 17.76
C LYS A 63 -0.98 -16.54 17.11
N SER A 64 -0.44 -16.34 15.91
CA SER A 64 -0.54 -15.03 15.30
C SER A 64 -1.97 -14.67 14.92
N GLN A 65 -2.28 -13.38 15.08
CA GLN A 65 -3.51 -12.74 14.63
C GLN A 65 -3.50 -12.45 13.12
N TRP A 66 -2.32 -12.47 12.49
CA TRP A 66 -2.15 -12.37 11.05
C TRP A 66 -1.96 -13.75 10.41
N GLN A 67 -2.27 -13.82 9.13
CA GLN A 67 -2.03 -15.01 8.30
C GLN A 67 -1.76 -14.59 6.85
N LEU A 68 -0.96 -15.38 6.13
CA LEU A 68 -0.86 -15.20 4.69
C LEU A 68 -2.05 -15.88 4.02
N THR A 69 -2.88 -15.09 3.35
CA THR A 69 -4.08 -15.58 2.65
C THR A 69 -3.83 -15.81 1.18
N LYS A 70 -2.92 -15.04 0.57
CA LYS A 70 -2.45 -15.23 -0.81
C LYS A 70 -0.95 -15.03 -0.89
N PHE A 71 -0.34 -15.77 -1.81
CA PHE A 71 1.00 -15.52 -2.29
C PHE A 71 1.03 -15.93 -3.76
N ASP A 72 1.37 -14.97 -4.60
CA ASP A 72 1.37 -15.05 -6.04
C ASP A 72 2.80 -14.83 -6.52
N PRO A 73 3.57 -15.89 -6.82
CA PRO A 73 4.93 -15.74 -7.33
C PRO A 73 4.96 -15.30 -8.80
N VAL A 74 3.81 -15.31 -9.49
CA VAL A 74 3.73 -14.88 -10.90
C VAL A 74 3.41 -13.39 -10.97
N GLY A 75 2.45 -12.94 -10.17
CA GLY A 75 2.15 -11.52 -9.99
C GLY A 75 2.88 -10.89 -8.80
N ASN A 76 4.02 -11.46 -8.40
CA ASN A 76 4.95 -10.95 -7.37
C ASN A 76 4.29 -10.26 -6.15
N SER A 77 3.26 -10.89 -5.60
CA SER A 77 2.37 -10.27 -4.60
C SER A 77 2.08 -11.19 -3.43
N ILE A 78 2.03 -10.61 -2.23
CA ILE A 78 1.70 -11.31 -0.98
C ILE A 78 0.52 -10.60 -0.34
N LEU A 79 -0.48 -11.36 0.12
CA LEU A 79 -1.60 -10.83 0.90
C LEU A 79 -1.57 -11.40 2.30
N ALA A 80 -1.43 -10.51 3.28
CA ALA A 80 -1.61 -10.83 4.69
C ALA A 80 -2.99 -10.33 5.15
N THR A 81 -3.70 -11.13 5.95
CA THR A 81 -5.02 -10.76 6.48
C THR A 81 -5.02 -10.91 8.00
N HIS A 82 -5.52 -9.87 8.68
CA HIS A 82 -5.76 -9.93 10.12
C HIS A 82 -7.07 -10.68 10.41
N ARG A 83 -6.97 -11.78 11.15
CA ARG A 83 -8.03 -12.78 11.28
C ARG A 83 -9.34 -12.26 11.84
N SER A 84 -9.30 -11.36 12.82
CA SER A 84 -10.51 -10.92 13.53
C SER A 84 -11.17 -9.69 12.90
N SER A 85 -10.40 -8.82 12.25
CA SER A 85 -10.94 -7.60 11.63
C SER A 85 -11.19 -7.73 10.12
N GLY A 86 -10.54 -8.68 9.45
CA GLY A 86 -10.59 -8.80 8.00
C GLY A 86 -9.72 -7.79 7.24
N ILE A 87 -9.03 -6.88 7.95
CA ILE A 87 -8.08 -5.93 7.36
C ILE A 87 -7.00 -6.71 6.61
N THR A 88 -6.70 -6.29 5.38
CA THR A 88 -5.66 -6.91 4.55
C THR A 88 -4.53 -5.96 4.25
N ILE A 89 -3.35 -6.53 4.03
CA ILE A 89 -2.13 -5.82 3.64
C ILE A 89 -1.58 -6.54 2.42
N ALA A 90 -1.67 -5.91 1.26
CA ALA A 90 -0.99 -6.37 0.06
C ALA A 90 0.45 -5.85 0.06
N ILE A 91 1.36 -6.71 -0.38
CA ILE A 91 2.81 -6.49 -0.40
C ILE A 91 3.28 -6.92 -1.79
N ASP A 92 3.49 -5.95 -2.67
CA ASP A 92 4.00 -6.16 -4.01
C ASP A 92 5.52 -5.93 -3.98
N TYR A 93 6.29 -6.75 -4.71
CA TYR A 93 7.75 -6.79 -4.59
C TYR A 93 8.51 -6.77 -5.91
N ASP A 94 7.85 -6.39 -6.99
CA ASP A 94 8.42 -6.22 -8.32
C ASP A 94 8.25 -4.80 -8.90
N ASP A 95 8.91 -4.57 -10.02
CA ASP A 95 8.74 -3.40 -10.87
C ASP A 95 7.52 -3.62 -11.77
N PRO A 96 6.73 -2.58 -12.10
CA PRO A 96 5.53 -2.69 -12.93
C PRO A 96 5.70 -3.25 -14.35
N ALA A 97 6.91 -3.63 -14.78
CA ALA A 97 7.15 -4.26 -16.07
C ALA A 97 6.29 -5.51 -16.35
N ASP A 98 5.97 -6.31 -15.32
CA ASP A 98 5.29 -7.61 -15.49
C ASP A 98 3.76 -7.52 -15.36
N ASP A 99 3.24 -6.92 -14.29
CA ASP A 99 1.81 -6.86 -13.98
C ASP A 99 1.24 -5.43 -13.83
N ARG A 100 2.09 -4.42 -14.05
CA ARG A 100 1.80 -2.98 -13.85
C ARG A 100 1.51 -2.60 -12.41
N HIS A 101 1.94 -3.38 -11.43
CA HIS A 101 1.95 -2.98 -10.03
C HIS A 101 3.36 -2.61 -9.60
N ALA A 102 3.49 -1.50 -8.88
CA ALA A 102 4.76 -1.07 -8.33
C ALA A 102 4.98 -1.70 -6.96
N SER A 103 6.23 -2.04 -6.64
CA SER A 103 6.61 -2.55 -5.32
C SER A 103 6.13 -1.64 -4.19
N GLY A 104 5.53 -2.19 -3.14
CA GLY A 104 5.10 -1.41 -1.99
C GLY A 104 4.08 -2.11 -1.11
N ILE A 105 3.43 -1.34 -0.25
CA ILE A 105 2.42 -1.87 0.67
C ILE A 105 1.09 -1.13 0.48
N SER A 106 0.04 -1.87 0.12
CA SER A 106 -1.34 -1.37 -0.01
C SER A 106 -2.18 -1.92 1.16
N PRO A 107 -2.44 -1.13 2.20
CA PRO A 107 -3.44 -1.49 3.20
C PRO A 107 -4.86 -1.52 2.60
N ASP A 108 -5.71 -2.40 3.11
CA ASP A 108 -7.17 -2.34 2.91
C ASP A 108 -7.85 -2.46 4.28
N THR A 109 -8.44 -1.35 4.71
CA THR A 109 -9.16 -1.22 5.99
C THR A 109 -10.67 -1.49 5.86
N GLY A 110 -11.14 -1.95 4.70
CA GLY A 110 -12.54 -2.13 4.35
C GLY A 110 -13.08 -1.12 3.35
N CYS A 111 -12.28 -0.12 2.96
CA CYS A 111 -12.63 0.85 1.90
C CYS A 111 -12.10 0.43 0.52
N GLY A 112 -11.43 -0.73 0.44
CA GLY A 112 -10.68 -1.18 -0.72
C GLY A 112 -9.18 -0.91 -0.56
N PRO A 113 -8.35 -1.47 -1.47
CA PRO A 113 -6.91 -1.29 -1.45
C PRO A 113 -6.52 0.19 -1.56
N MET A 114 -5.61 0.63 -0.69
CA MET A 114 -5.03 1.96 -0.74
C MET A 114 -3.90 1.99 -1.77
N GLU A 115 -4.29 2.11 -3.03
CA GLU A 115 -3.40 2.19 -4.20
C GLU A 115 -4.05 3.02 -5.31
N GLY A 116 -3.24 3.50 -6.24
CA GLY A 116 -3.74 4.29 -7.36
C GLY A 116 -2.75 4.41 -8.51
N GLU A 117 -3.24 4.94 -9.61
CA GLU A 117 -2.50 5.03 -10.87
C GLU A 117 -1.44 6.14 -10.77
N PHE A 118 -0.19 5.74 -10.98
CA PHE A 118 0.97 6.61 -11.01
C PHE A 118 2.00 6.10 -12.04
N TRP A 119 2.54 7.00 -12.88
CA TRP A 119 3.47 6.68 -13.97
C TRP A 119 3.11 5.47 -14.85
N GLY A 120 1.80 5.25 -15.09
CA GLY A 120 1.32 4.16 -15.94
C GLY A 120 1.21 2.80 -15.24
N SER A 121 1.29 2.80 -13.91
CA SER A 121 1.25 1.62 -13.04
C SER A 121 0.36 1.87 -11.83
N VAL A 122 -0.22 0.82 -11.27
CA VAL A 122 -0.85 0.89 -9.95
C VAL A 122 0.25 0.94 -8.89
N THR A 123 0.23 1.98 -8.07
CA THR A 123 1.23 2.22 -7.03
C THR A 123 0.60 2.13 -5.65
N PRO A 124 1.18 1.33 -4.73
CA PRO A 124 0.73 1.22 -3.35
C PRO A 124 0.84 2.52 -2.56
N LEU A 125 0.02 2.68 -1.51
CA LEU A 125 0.09 3.84 -0.62
C LEU A 125 1.48 4.06 -0.04
N LEU A 126 2.16 2.99 0.40
CA LEU A 126 3.53 3.08 0.92
C LEU A 126 4.50 2.56 -0.15
N TYR A 127 5.22 3.47 -0.78
CA TYR A 127 6.08 3.17 -1.92
C TYR A 127 7.57 3.40 -1.58
N PRO A 128 8.40 2.35 -1.48
CA PRO A 128 9.78 2.45 -1.01
C PRO A 128 10.81 2.87 -2.07
N ILE A 129 10.43 2.97 -3.34
CA ILE A 129 11.36 3.23 -4.45
C ILE A 129 11.51 4.74 -4.69
N LEU A 130 12.68 5.29 -4.32
CA LEU A 130 12.95 6.73 -4.43
C LEU A 130 13.45 7.20 -5.81
N GLU A 131 13.98 6.30 -6.64
CA GLU A 131 14.39 6.61 -8.02
C GLU A 131 14.07 5.38 -8.89
N PRO A 132 12.86 5.28 -9.47
CA PRO A 132 12.42 4.07 -10.18
C PRO A 132 13.35 3.61 -11.31
N GLU A 133 14.03 4.55 -11.96
CA GLU A 133 14.99 4.22 -13.03
C GLU A 133 16.26 3.51 -12.53
N LYS A 134 16.54 3.54 -11.21
CA LYS A 134 17.80 3.05 -10.63
C LYS A 134 17.63 2.14 -9.42
N HIS A 135 16.53 2.29 -8.69
CA HIS A 135 16.30 1.62 -7.42
C HIS A 135 15.26 0.51 -7.60
N VAL A 136 15.71 -0.72 -7.38
CA VAL A 136 14.87 -1.92 -7.38
C VAL A 136 14.86 -2.56 -5.99
N ILE A 137 13.77 -3.24 -5.64
CA ILE A 137 13.68 -4.01 -4.41
C ILE A 137 14.35 -5.37 -4.62
N GLU A 138 15.36 -5.68 -3.80
CA GLU A 138 16.13 -6.92 -3.92
C GLU A 138 15.72 -7.96 -2.88
N ARG A 139 15.24 -7.52 -1.72
CA ARG A 139 14.92 -8.37 -0.58
C ARG A 139 13.64 -7.91 0.08
N VAL A 140 12.73 -8.87 0.28
CA VAL A 140 11.51 -8.69 1.06
C VAL A 140 11.49 -9.72 2.19
N ARG A 141 11.23 -9.24 3.41
CA ARG A 141 11.07 -10.09 4.59
C ARG A 141 9.70 -9.81 5.19
N VAL A 142 8.89 -10.86 5.27
CA VAL A 142 7.57 -10.84 5.91
C VAL A 142 7.62 -11.72 7.14
N GLU A 143 7.40 -11.13 8.31
CA GLU A 143 7.38 -11.88 9.57
C GLU A 143 6.07 -11.68 10.28
N ILE A 144 5.49 -12.78 10.72
CA ILE A 144 4.22 -12.78 11.43
C ILE A 144 4.49 -13.21 12.87
N ASP A 145 4.52 -12.24 13.79
CA ASP A 145 4.86 -12.42 15.21
C ASP A 145 3.71 -11.97 16.11
N GLY A 146 2.99 -12.92 16.72
CA GLY A 146 1.87 -12.59 17.60
C GLY A 146 0.84 -11.67 16.94
N ALA A 147 0.72 -10.44 17.44
CA ALA A 147 -0.20 -9.42 16.93
C ALA A 147 0.40 -8.54 15.82
N GLU A 148 1.69 -8.70 15.53
CA GLU A 148 2.45 -7.84 14.62
C GLU A 148 2.69 -8.55 13.26
N LEU A 149 2.55 -7.77 12.19
CA LEU A 149 3.05 -8.10 10.86
C LEU A 149 4.24 -7.18 10.58
N HIS A 150 5.42 -7.77 10.40
CA HIS A 150 6.63 -7.05 10.02
C HIS A 150 6.88 -7.22 8.54
N VAL A 151 7.05 -6.11 7.83
CA VAL A 151 7.43 -6.09 6.42
C VAL A 151 8.68 -5.24 6.28
N ARG A 152 9.74 -5.82 5.73
CA ARG A 152 10.95 -5.08 5.34
C ARG A 152 11.18 -5.24 3.86
N MET A 153 11.29 -4.12 3.16
CA MET A 153 11.72 -4.03 1.77
C MET A 153 13.07 -3.31 1.72
N SER A 154 14.01 -3.84 0.95
CA SER A 154 15.34 -3.24 0.80
C SER A 154 15.97 -3.62 -0.54
N GLY A 155 16.78 -2.71 -1.07
CA GLY A 155 17.54 -2.87 -2.30
C GLY A 155 18.37 -1.62 -2.57
N GLY A 156 19.39 -1.73 -3.42
CA GLY A 156 20.26 -0.59 -3.73
C GLY A 156 20.96 0.04 -2.53
N ALA A 157 21.36 1.31 -2.66
CA ALA A 157 22.08 2.06 -1.62
C ALA A 157 21.73 3.55 -1.64
N TYR A 158 21.99 4.26 -0.54
CA TYR A 158 21.70 5.69 -0.42
C TYR A 158 22.47 6.54 -1.46
N ASP A 159 23.63 6.08 -1.93
CA ASP A 159 24.43 6.74 -2.98
C ASP A 159 23.79 6.73 -4.37
N MET A 160 22.75 5.93 -4.58
CA MET A 160 22.00 5.94 -5.85
C MET A 160 21.08 7.17 -5.96
N VAL A 161 20.67 7.73 -4.82
CA VAL A 161 19.82 8.93 -4.75
C VAL A 161 20.70 10.16 -4.85
N SER A 162 20.32 11.16 -5.63
CA SER A 162 21.13 12.40 -5.75
C SER A 162 20.63 13.52 -4.82
N PRO A 163 21.49 14.13 -3.97
CA PRO A 163 22.90 13.79 -3.72
C PRO A 163 23.06 12.48 -2.95
N GLY A 164 24.11 11.72 -3.30
CA GLY A 164 24.42 10.44 -2.66
C GLY A 164 24.69 10.58 -1.17
N ALA A 165 24.30 9.58 -0.39
CA ALA A 165 24.38 9.62 1.07
C ALA A 165 24.92 8.35 1.72
N GLY A 166 25.79 7.59 1.04
CA GLY A 166 26.51 6.43 1.56
C GLY A 166 26.14 5.10 0.89
N ASP A 167 26.95 4.08 1.15
CA ASP A 167 26.82 2.73 0.58
C ASP A 167 25.84 1.84 1.36
N GLU A 168 25.26 2.36 2.45
CA GLU A 168 24.29 1.61 3.23
C GLU A 168 23.04 1.31 2.40
N THR A 169 22.45 0.14 2.61
CA THR A 169 21.27 -0.30 1.87
C THR A 169 20.06 0.60 2.14
N LEU A 170 19.37 1.04 1.09
CA LEU A 170 18.06 1.69 1.22
C LEU A 170 17.03 0.69 1.73
N PHE A 171 16.13 1.15 2.60
CA PHE A 171 15.10 0.27 3.12
C PHE A 171 13.85 1.02 3.57
N MET A 172 12.76 0.28 3.59
CA MET A 172 11.55 0.57 4.34
C MET A 172 11.24 -0.61 5.25
N ASN A 173 11.03 -0.32 6.54
CA ASN A 173 10.43 -1.25 7.49
C ASN A 173 9.04 -0.77 7.83
N ALA A 174 8.07 -1.68 7.93
CA ALA A 174 6.75 -1.45 8.47
C ALA A 174 6.44 -2.53 9.52
N VAL A 175 5.96 -2.11 10.68
CA VAL A 175 5.39 -2.98 11.70
C VAL A 175 3.92 -2.63 11.83
N LEU A 176 3.04 -3.56 11.48
CA LEU A 176 1.61 -3.34 11.40
C LEU A 176 0.88 -4.11 12.51
N THR A 177 -0.04 -3.44 13.18
CA THR A 177 -0.91 -4.00 14.22
C THR A 177 -2.35 -3.57 14.01
N VAL A 178 -3.29 -4.31 14.59
CA VAL A 178 -4.69 -3.89 14.64
C VAL A 178 -5.09 -3.65 16.10
N GLU A 179 -5.39 -2.41 16.42
CA GLU A 179 -5.76 -1.97 17.77
C GLU A 179 -7.16 -1.37 17.74
N GLN A 180 -8.09 -1.92 18.54
CA GLN A 180 -9.47 -1.44 18.61
C GLN A 180 -10.17 -1.37 17.23
N GLY A 181 -9.85 -2.32 16.34
CA GLY A 181 -10.38 -2.36 14.97
C GLY A 181 -9.72 -1.39 13.99
N GLN A 182 -8.73 -0.61 14.42
CA GLN A 182 -7.97 0.30 13.56
C GLN A 182 -6.62 -0.29 13.21
N LEU A 183 -6.22 -0.17 11.94
CA LEU A 183 -4.86 -0.48 11.53
C LEU A 183 -3.92 0.61 12.06
N ARG A 184 -2.82 0.18 12.68
CA ARG A 184 -1.68 1.02 13.04
C ARG A 184 -0.46 0.50 12.27
N ALA A 185 0.41 1.42 11.85
CA ALA A 185 1.68 1.03 11.26
C ALA A 185 2.80 1.92 11.78
N ARG A 186 3.87 1.32 12.28
CA ARG A 186 5.13 2.04 12.54
C ARG A 186 6.07 1.78 11.38
N THR A 187 6.39 2.81 10.61
CA THR A 187 7.36 2.70 9.53
C THR A 187 8.69 3.38 9.87
N ARG A 188 9.78 2.85 9.32
CA ARG A 188 11.13 3.39 9.46
C ARG A 188 11.89 3.24 8.15
N GLY A 189 12.60 4.29 7.75
CA GLY A 189 13.34 4.34 6.48
C GLY A 189 12.76 5.42 5.57
N LEU A 190 13.10 5.39 4.29
CA LEU A 190 12.59 6.34 3.29
C LEU A 190 11.57 5.63 2.39
N HIS A 191 10.43 6.28 2.17
CA HIS A 191 9.33 5.83 1.31
C HIS A 191 8.43 7.03 1.06
N TYR A 192 7.66 6.96 -0.02
CA TYR A 192 6.60 7.91 -0.32
C TYR A 192 5.30 7.43 0.30
N VAL A 193 4.42 8.38 0.60
CA VAL A 193 3.01 8.12 0.87
C VAL A 193 2.21 8.67 -0.31
N LEU A 194 1.35 7.86 -0.93
CA LEU A 194 0.60 8.24 -2.13
C LEU A 194 -0.91 8.30 -1.91
N PRO A 195 -1.45 9.39 -1.32
CA PRO A 195 -2.89 9.58 -1.23
C PRO A 195 -3.53 9.82 -2.61
N SER A 196 -4.83 9.59 -2.71
CA SER A 196 -5.61 9.82 -3.92
C SER A 196 -5.84 11.31 -4.20
N LYS A 197 -6.16 11.64 -5.44
CA LYS A 197 -6.64 12.95 -5.91
C LYS A 197 -8.11 12.91 -6.35
N ASP A 198 -8.73 11.73 -6.34
CA ASP A 198 -10.07 11.48 -6.87
C ASP A 198 -10.88 10.61 -5.90
N PRO A 199 -11.93 11.15 -5.26
CA PRO A 199 -12.61 12.42 -5.55
C PRO A 199 -11.92 13.69 -5.00
N GLY A 200 -10.91 13.54 -4.14
CA GLY A 200 -10.13 14.64 -3.59
C GLY A 200 -9.63 14.33 -2.18
N THR A 201 -8.52 14.96 -1.80
CA THR A 201 -7.83 14.68 -0.53
C THR A 201 -7.39 15.95 0.15
N THR A 202 -7.68 16.07 1.44
CA THR A 202 -7.18 17.18 2.27
C THR A 202 -6.09 16.70 3.21
N VAL A 203 -4.97 17.40 3.24
CA VAL A 203 -3.81 17.13 4.08
C VAL A 203 -3.61 18.29 5.06
N ASP A 204 -3.74 17.99 6.34
CA ASP A 204 -3.40 18.91 7.43
C ASP A 204 -2.06 18.54 8.05
N LEU A 205 -1.14 19.50 8.08
CA LEU A 205 0.18 19.38 8.69
C LEU A 205 0.24 20.13 10.02
N THR A 206 0.97 19.58 10.98
CA THR A 206 1.44 20.30 12.18
C THR A 206 2.96 20.26 12.21
N LEU A 207 3.59 21.44 12.32
CA LEU A 207 5.04 21.58 12.30
C LEU A 207 5.62 21.61 13.72
N ALA A 208 6.96 21.56 13.83
CA ALA A 208 7.67 21.55 15.10
C ALA A 208 7.45 22.79 15.97
N ASP A 209 7.18 23.95 15.37
CA ASP A 209 6.86 25.20 16.06
C ASP A 209 5.37 25.31 16.47
N GLY A 210 4.57 24.27 16.18
CA GLY A 210 3.14 24.23 16.44
C GLY A 210 2.27 24.88 15.37
N SER A 211 2.87 25.47 14.32
CA SER A 211 2.12 26.00 13.19
C SER A 211 1.37 24.88 12.44
N LYS A 212 0.29 25.28 11.75
CA LYS A 212 -0.58 24.36 11.01
C LYS A 212 -0.73 24.82 9.58
N LEU A 213 -0.67 23.88 8.65
CA LEU A 213 -0.92 24.08 7.23
C LEU A 213 -2.00 23.13 6.78
N SER A 214 -2.88 23.57 5.88
CA SER A 214 -3.90 22.73 5.27
C SER A 214 -3.82 22.88 3.75
N ARG A 215 -3.92 21.76 3.04
CA ARG A 215 -3.88 21.69 1.58
C ARG A 215 -4.96 20.74 1.10
N THR A 216 -5.62 21.07 0.00
CA THR A 216 -6.56 20.18 -0.67
C THR A 216 -6.08 19.91 -2.08
N PHE A 217 -5.98 18.64 -2.41
CA PHE A 217 -5.49 18.13 -3.69
C PHE A 217 -6.63 17.40 -4.41
N THR A 218 -6.79 17.71 -5.69
CA THR A 218 -7.80 17.12 -6.58
C THR A 218 -7.18 16.83 -7.93
N MET A 219 -7.90 16.13 -8.80
CA MET A 219 -7.49 15.97 -10.21
C MET A 219 -7.28 17.31 -10.94
N ALA A 220 -7.88 18.40 -10.46
CA ALA A 220 -7.72 19.73 -11.04
C ALA A 220 -6.54 20.53 -10.45
N THR A 221 -5.88 20.04 -9.40
CA THR A 221 -4.76 20.77 -8.78
C THR A 221 -3.58 20.86 -9.75
N PRO A 222 -3.02 22.08 -10.01
CA PRO A 222 -1.90 22.26 -10.94
C PRO A 222 -0.65 21.46 -10.57
N THR A 223 0.17 21.15 -11.58
CA THR A 223 1.48 20.51 -11.38
C THR A 223 2.36 21.46 -10.57
N GLY A 224 3.08 20.94 -9.61
CA GLY A 224 3.93 21.76 -8.75
C GLY A 224 4.61 20.98 -7.65
N ARG A 225 5.62 21.60 -7.07
CA ARG A 225 6.32 21.09 -5.89
C ARG A 225 6.22 22.08 -4.76
N GLU A 226 5.84 21.58 -3.59
CA GLU A 226 5.84 22.35 -2.35
C GLU A 226 6.74 21.66 -1.34
N TYR A 227 7.53 22.44 -0.59
CA TYR A 227 8.41 21.93 0.45
C TYR A 227 7.98 22.47 1.81
N VAL A 228 7.87 21.59 2.79
CA VAL A 228 7.51 21.93 4.17
C VAL A 228 8.54 21.36 5.13
N ASP A 229 9.19 22.23 5.89
CA ASP A 229 10.22 21.82 6.85
C ASP A 229 9.61 21.43 8.21
N ASN A 230 10.29 20.51 8.92
CA ASN A 230 10.03 20.12 10.31
C ASN A 230 8.59 19.67 10.62
N VAL A 231 8.04 18.79 9.80
CA VAL A 231 6.70 18.22 9.99
C VAL A 231 6.69 17.25 11.19
N ARG A 232 5.64 17.30 12.02
CA ARG A 232 5.49 16.45 13.21
C ARG A 232 4.21 15.62 13.22
N ALA A 233 3.17 16.10 12.56
CA ALA A 233 1.96 15.32 12.33
C ALA A 233 1.37 15.63 10.97
N VAL A 234 0.80 14.61 10.35
CA VAL A 234 0.05 14.68 9.11
C VAL A 234 -1.30 14.02 9.33
N ARG A 235 -2.37 14.65 8.86
CA ARG A 235 -3.71 14.09 8.82
C ARG A 235 -4.20 14.18 7.40
N VAL A 236 -4.74 13.09 6.90
CA VAL A 236 -5.21 12.95 5.53
C VAL A 236 -6.68 12.55 5.59
N ALA A 237 -7.52 13.39 5.02
CA ALA A 237 -8.90 13.06 4.70
C ALA A 237 -8.98 12.76 3.22
N ASP A 238 -8.90 11.47 2.88
CA ASP A 238 -8.86 10.97 1.51
C ASP A 238 -10.24 10.45 1.11
N GLY A 239 -10.78 10.97 0.00
CA GLY A 239 -12.10 10.60 -0.46
C GLY A 239 -12.22 9.18 -1.00
N ARG A 240 -11.11 8.50 -1.28
CA ARG A 240 -11.08 7.10 -1.75
C ARG A 240 -10.65 6.15 -0.63
N TYR A 241 -9.58 6.48 0.08
CA TYR A 241 -8.97 5.60 1.09
C TYR A 241 -9.58 5.75 2.49
N GLY A 242 -10.39 6.79 2.70
CA GLY A 242 -10.84 7.19 4.02
C GLY A 242 -9.76 7.96 4.80
N ASN A 243 -10.00 8.16 6.09
CA ASN A 243 -9.13 8.99 6.91
C ASN A 243 -7.91 8.22 7.43
N PHE A 244 -6.73 8.80 7.29
CA PHE A 244 -5.52 8.30 7.96
C PHE A 244 -4.64 9.44 8.44
N SER A 245 -3.74 9.15 9.37
CA SER A 245 -2.85 10.15 9.95
C SER A 245 -1.58 9.51 10.44
N TRP A 246 -0.52 10.30 10.59
CA TRP A 246 0.69 9.83 11.23
C TRP A 246 1.42 10.93 11.98
N LYS A 247 2.19 10.51 12.98
CA LYS A 247 3.24 11.33 13.60
C LYS A 247 4.58 11.01 12.97
N THR A 248 5.42 12.02 12.79
CA THR A 248 6.68 11.89 12.07
C THR A 248 7.80 12.76 12.62
N ASP A 249 9.03 12.46 12.23
CA ASP A 249 10.24 13.24 12.49
C ASP A 249 10.84 13.86 11.20
N ILE A 250 10.09 13.89 10.09
CA ILE A 250 10.55 14.45 8.80
C ILE A 250 11.08 15.88 8.98
N GLN A 251 12.32 16.09 8.53
CA GLN A 251 12.97 17.40 8.52
C GLN A 251 12.58 18.24 7.31
N ARG A 252 12.29 17.61 6.17
CA ARG A 252 11.77 18.27 4.97
C ARG A 252 10.90 17.31 4.18
N LEU A 253 9.63 17.68 4.03
CA LEU A 253 8.62 16.97 3.26
C LEU A 253 8.44 17.68 1.92
N GLN A 254 8.27 16.92 0.85
CA GLN A 254 7.84 17.44 -0.44
C GLN A 254 6.42 16.95 -0.75
N PHE A 255 5.58 17.84 -1.28
CA PHE A 255 4.44 17.45 -2.11
C PHE A 255 4.86 17.55 -3.56
N ASP A 256 4.87 16.44 -4.32
CA ASP A 256 4.99 16.47 -5.78
C ASP A 256 3.63 16.19 -6.41
N LEU A 257 3.17 17.15 -7.20
CA LEU A 257 1.84 17.17 -7.81
C LEU A 257 2.01 17.12 -9.32
N ASN A 258 1.28 16.21 -9.95
CA ASN A 258 1.22 16.11 -11.41
C ASN A 258 -0.23 16.16 -11.89
N THR A 259 -0.49 16.95 -12.94
CA THR A 259 -1.83 17.18 -13.53
C THR A 259 -2.24 16.15 -14.57
N ASN A 260 -1.40 15.16 -14.88
CA ASN A 260 -1.77 14.15 -15.88
C ASN A 260 -3.04 13.41 -15.43
N PRO A 261 -4.08 13.30 -16.27
CA PRO A 261 -5.34 12.64 -15.93
C PRO A 261 -5.19 11.14 -15.63
N LEU A 262 -4.08 10.52 -16.04
CA LEU A 262 -3.73 9.14 -15.71
C LEU A 262 -3.10 8.99 -14.32
N LEU A 263 -2.75 10.09 -13.65
CA LEU A 263 -2.17 10.07 -12.32
C LEU A 263 -3.28 10.45 -11.33
N ASN A 264 -3.82 9.48 -10.61
CA ASN A 264 -4.91 9.72 -9.66
C ASN A 264 -4.45 9.72 -8.19
N VAL A 265 -3.14 9.68 -7.96
CA VAL A 265 -2.47 9.89 -6.67
C VAL A 265 -1.45 11.02 -6.76
N PHE A 266 -0.96 11.49 -5.62
CA PHE A 266 0.15 12.44 -5.54
C PHE A 266 1.17 12.00 -4.48
N GLU A 267 2.38 12.51 -4.57
CA GLU A 267 3.46 12.10 -3.67
C GLU A 267 3.51 13.00 -2.44
N ILE A 268 3.49 12.37 -1.26
CA ILE A 268 4.01 12.93 -0.03
C ILE A 268 5.37 12.27 0.20
N ASP A 269 6.40 12.99 -0.21
CA ASP A 269 7.74 12.48 -0.37
C ASP A 269 8.65 12.88 0.82
N ALA A 270 9.38 11.89 1.32
CA ALA A 270 10.36 12.00 2.39
C ALA A 270 11.83 11.94 1.90
N ASP A 271 12.10 11.73 0.62
CA ASP A 271 13.44 11.69 0.05
C ASP A 271 14.15 13.04 0.16
N HIS A 272 13.42 14.16 0.17
CA HIS A 272 13.99 15.47 0.42
C HIS A 272 14.43 15.67 1.87
N ALA A 273 14.00 14.81 2.80
CA ALA A 273 14.63 14.71 4.11
C ALA A 273 16.09 14.23 3.96
N LEU A 274 16.37 13.34 3.01
CA LEU A 274 17.74 12.95 2.66
C LEU A 274 18.43 14.01 1.80
N LYS A 275 17.86 14.34 0.63
CA LYS A 275 18.54 15.14 -0.40
C LYS A 275 18.95 16.53 0.09
N ASP A 276 18.11 17.14 0.94
CA ASP A 276 18.32 18.52 1.39
C ASP A 276 18.78 18.61 2.86
N ARG A 277 18.49 17.59 3.68
CA ARG A 277 18.77 17.62 5.14
C ARG A 277 19.68 16.50 5.62
N GLY A 278 20.03 15.53 4.79
CA GLY A 278 20.85 14.37 5.16
C GLY A 278 20.16 13.38 6.12
N GLN A 279 18.85 13.51 6.34
CA GLN A 279 18.08 12.59 7.18
C GLN A 279 17.85 11.28 6.41
N ARG A 280 18.75 10.31 6.63
CA ARG A 280 18.67 8.97 6.02
C ARG A 280 17.49 8.14 6.50
N VAL A 281 16.96 8.42 7.70
CA VAL A 281 15.89 7.62 8.29
C VAL A 281 14.80 8.53 8.80
N VAL A 282 13.59 8.29 8.30
CA VAL A 282 12.35 8.88 8.80
C VAL A 282 11.58 7.82 9.58
N THR A 283 10.96 8.22 10.68
CA THR A 283 10.06 7.37 11.47
C THR A 283 8.64 7.91 11.37
N ASN A 284 7.69 7.07 10.97
CA ASN A 284 6.27 7.42 10.93
C ASN A 284 5.46 6.46 11.82
N ASN A 285 4.46 7.01 12.52
CA ASN A 285 3.50 6.21 13.28
C ASN A 285 2.10 6.49 12.75
N PHE A 286 1.65 5.65 11.83
CA PHE A 286 0.38 5.73 11.13
C PHE A 286 -0.79 5.19 11.96
N THR A 287 -1.94 5.75 11.68
CA THR A 287 -3.25 5.34 12.14
C THR A 287 -4.21 5.46 10.98
N PHE A 288 -4.87 4.36 10.64
CA PHE A 288 -5.87 4.32 9.59
C PHE A 288 -7.25 4.13 10.23
N ALA A 289 -8.18 5.01 9.89
CA ALA A 289 -9.58 4.89 10.25
C ALA A 289 -10.34 4.32 9.05
N ALA A 290 -11.10 3.26 9.27
CA ALA A 290 -12.08 2.78 8.31
C ALA A 290 -13.28 3.73 8.29
N ASP A 291 -13.14 4.87 7.62
CA ASP A 291 -14.22 5.86 7.42
C ASP A 291 -14.46 6.00 5.92
N CYS A 292 -15.08 4.98 5.34
CA CYS A 292 -15.48 4.97 3.94
C CYS A 292 -16.82 5.72 3.84
N ARG A 293 -16.81 6.92 3.26
CA ARG A 293 -18.02 7.74 3.06
C ARG A 293 -18.24 8.01 1.59
#